data_AF-A0A2D4SLZ1-F1
#
_entry.id   AF-A0A2D4SLZ1-F1
#
_cell.length_a   1.000
_cell.length_b   1.000
_cell.length_c   1.000
_cell.angle_alpha   90.00
_cell.angle_beta   90.00
_cell.angle_gamma   90.00
#
_symmetry.space_group_name_H-M   'P 1'
#
loop_
_entity.id
_entity.type
_entity.pdbx_description
1 polymer ?
#
loop_
_entity_poly.entity_id
_entity_poly.type
_entity_poly.pdbx_seq_one_letter_code
_entity_poly.pdbx_strand_id
1 'polypeptide(L)'
;MRNRNILLTLHKEIVPMEIYMSGEYKDLPKPNADQRRLFLKAGCPFCTKLAVFIASAGIQSKVKPIFDCPPVREYVSRVNDGRCTFPALEIEEGRVMLETQDIITFLCSEHNIDPKTLWVSHYFEEGLLRSYSALFGFLIDTKGGYPQAKEWFEENGDVINHPCPPKGAAEIL
;
A
#
# COMPACT_ATOMS: atom_id res chain seq x y z
N MET A 1 2.96 5.47 -43.05
CA MET A 1 1.71 4.87 -42.56
C MET A 1 2.03 3.97 -41.36
N ARG A 2 1.80 4.44 -40.13
CA ARG A 2 1.86 3.61 -38.91
C ARG A 2 0.50 3.73 -38.23
N ASN A 3 -0.15 2.58 -38.05
CA ASN A 3 -1.49 2.43 -37.51
C ASN A 3 -1.57 3.00 -36.08
N ARG A 4 -2.40 4.03 -35.87
CA ARG A 4 -2.64 4.71 -34.59
C ARG A 4 -3.83 4.13 -33.79
N ASN A 5 -4.28 2.91 -34.09
CA ASN A 5 -5.56 2.38 -33.60
C ASN A 5 -5.48 1.26 -32.53
N ILE A 6 -4.40 1.16 -31.75
CA ILE A 6 -4.29 0.14 -30.67
C ILE A 6 -4.41 0.74 -29.25
N LEU A 7 -4.54 2.06 -29.09
CA LEU A 7 -4.48 2.72 -27.78
C LEU A 7 -5.83 3.03 -27.11
N LEU A 8 -6.96 2.49 -27.59
CA LEU A 8 -8.30 2.93 -27.15
C LEU A 8 -9.11 1.93 -26.33
N THR A 9 -8.52 0.84 -25.80
CA THR A 9 -9.30 -0.19 -25.09
C THR A 9 -8.86 -0.51 -23.66
N LEU A 10 -8.05 0.33 -23.00
CA LEU A 10 -7.61 0.11 -21.61
C LEU A 10 -8.18 1.11 -20.57
N HIS A 11 -9.14 1.96 -20.96
CA HIS A 11 -9.66 3.05 -20.10
C HIS A 11 -10.94 2.73 -19.31
N LYS A 12 -11.12 1.50 -18.81
CA LYS A 12 -12.27 1.18 -17.95
C LYS A 12 -11.81 0.44 -16.72
N GLU A 13 -11.42 1.18 -15.69
CA GLU A 13 -11.51 0.82 -14.25
C GLU A 13 -10.70 1.79 -13.36
N ILE A 14 -10.75 3.09 -13.67
CA ILE A 14 -10.39 4.11 -12.68
C ILE A 14 -11.66 4.34 -11.86
N VAL A 15 -11.69 3.84 -10.64
CA VAL A 15 -12.79 4.09 -9.70
C VAL A 15 -12.77 5.58 -9.37
N PRO A 16 -13.84 6.34 -9.67
CA PRO A 16 -13.88 7.77 -9.41
C PRO A 16 -13.61 8.07 -7.94
N MET A 17 -12.80 9.09 -7.66
CA MET A 17 -12.55 9.61 -6.31
C MET A 17 -13.85 9.86 -5.52
N GLU A 18 -14.94 10.18 -6.23
CA GLU A 18 -16.29 10.38 -5.70
C GLU A 18 -16.86 9.13 -5.02
N ILE A 19 -16.51 7.92 -5.46
CA ILE A 19 -16.93 6.65 -4.84
C ILE A 19 -16.22 6.44 -3.49
N TYR A 20 -14.99 6.92 -3.32
CA TYR A 20 -14.30 6.87 -2.04
C TYR A 20 -14.90 7.82 -0.99
N MET A 21 -15.69 8.81 -1.42
CA MET A 21 -16.28 9.85 -0.55
C MET A 21 -17.75 9.62 -0.22
N SER A 22 -18.46 8.67 -0.88
CA SER A 22 -19.91 8.50 -0.73
C SER A 22 -20.35 7.64 0.46
N GLY A 23 -19.42 6.98 1.17
CA GLY A 23 -19.74 6.19 2.36
C GLY A 23 -20.56 4.92 2.09
N GLU A 24 -20.75 4.52 0.82
CA GLU A 24 -21.42 3.26 0.48
C GLU A 24 -20.39 2.12 0.40
N TYR A 25 -20.28 1.40 1.51
CA TYR A 25 -19.31 0.33 1.81
C TYR A 25 -19.32 -0.91 0.91
N LYS A 26 -20.27 -1.03 -0.03
CA LYS A 26 -20.50 -2.29 -0.76
C LYS A 26 -19.55 -2.51 -1.93
N ASP A 27 -18.81 -1.49 -2.36
CA ASP A 27 -18.04 -1.54 -3.61
C ASP A 27 -16.59 -1.07 -3.43
N LEU A 28 -15.88 -1.55 -2.40
CA LEU A 28 -14.42 -1.49 -2.45
C LEU A 28 -13.97 -2.17 -3.76
N PRO A 29 -13.04 -1.56 -4.53
CA PRO A 29 -12.67 -2.07 -5.84
C PRO A 29 -12.35 -3.57 -5.75
N LYS A 30 -13.08 -4.40 -6.50
CA LYS A 30 -12.84 -5.83 -6.52
C LYS A 30 -11.58 -6.09 -7.35
N PRO A 31 -10.69 -7.01 -6.91
CA PRO A 31 -9.58 -7.42 -7.75
C PRO A 31 -10.12 -8.27 -8.91
N ASN A 32 -9.35 -8.37 -9.99
CA ASN A 32 -9.57 -9.42 -10.98
C ASN A 32 -9.31 -10.81 -10.36
N ALA A 33 -9.75 -11.88 -11.05
CA ALA A 33 -9.62 -13.25 -10.54
C ALA A 33 -8.17 -13.64 -10.14
N ASP A 34 -7.18 -13.03 -10.78
CA ASP A 34 -5.74 -13.28 -10.55
C ASP A 34 -5.06 -12.19 -9.70
N GLN A 35 -5.83 -11.31 -9.05
CA GLN A 35 -5.32 -10.21 -8.26
C GLN A 35 -5.72 -10.31 -6.79
N ARG A 36 -4.84 -9.83 -5.90
CA ARG A 36 -5.12 -9.62 -4.47
C ARG A 36 -5.37 -8.14 -4.19
N ARG A 37 -6.29 -7.80 -3.28
CA ARG A 37 -6.45 -6.40 -2.83
C ARG A 37 -5.35 -6.04 -1.85
N LEU A 38 -4.62 -4.97 -2.16
CA LEU A 38 -3.53 -4.47 -1.34
C LEU A 38 -3.89 -3.09 -0.80
N PHE A 39 -4.14 -2.99 0.51
CA PHE A 39 -4.49 -1.74 1.15
C PHE A 39 -3.23 -0.98 1.60
N LEU A 40 -3.11 0.28 1.18
CA LEU A 40 -1.91 1.10 1.38
C LEU A 40 -2.23 2.46 1.98
N LYS A 41 -1.36 2.96 2.85
CA LYS A 41 -1.44 4.29 3.46
C LYS A 41 -0.29 5.18 3.00
N ALA A 42 -0.59 6.42 2.59
CA ALA A 42 0.41 7.42 2.23
C ALA A 42 1.37 7.69 3.40
N GLY A 43 2.64 7.90 3.07
CA GLY A 43 3.69 8.15 4.07
C GLY A 43 4.00 6.98 4.99
N CYS A 44 3.35 5.82 4.83
CA CYS A 44 3.68 4.64 5.63
C CYS A 44 4.98 3.99 5.11
N PRO A 45 6.04 3.93 5.93
CA PRO A 45 7.31 3.35 5.51
C PRO A 45 7.19 1.85 5.18
N PHE A 46 6.31 1.13 5.87
CA PHE A 46 6.04 -0.29 5.61
C PHE A 46 5.22 -0.52 4.34
N CYS A 47 4.29 0.39 4.01
CA CYS A 47 3.61 0.34 2.70
C CYS A 47 4.62 0.55 1.57
N THR A 48 5.59 1.45 1.77
CA THR A 48 6.67 1.69 0.81
C THR A 48 7.57 0.47 0.67
N LYS A 49 7.97 -0.18 1.78
CA LYS A 49 8.71 -1.46 1.77
C LYS A 49 8.02 -2.49 0.88
N LEU A 50 6.72 -2.69 1.08
CA LEU A 50 5.96 -3.67 0.31
C LEU A 50 5.83 -3.29 -1.17
N ALA A 51 5.60 -2.01 -1.48
CA ALA A 51 5.55 -1.53 -2.86
C ALA A 51 6.89 -1.74 -3.60
N VAL A 52 8.02 -1.48 -2.93
CA VAL A 52 9.36 -1.73 -3.49
C VAL A 52 9.57 -3.23 -3.73
N PHE A 53 9.17 -4.10 -2.79
CA PHE A 53 9.23 -5.55 -2.98
C PHE A 53 8.41 -5.99 -4.19
N ILE A 54 7.13 -5.60 -4.29
CA ILE A 54 6.23 -5.95 -5.39
C ILE A 54 6.81 -5.51 -6.73
N ALA A 55 7.38 -4.30 -6.77
CA ALA A 55 8.02 -3.77 -7.97
C ALA A 55 9.27 -4.54 -8.36
N SER A 56 10.14 -4.84 -7.38
CA SER A 56 11.38 -5.59 -7.59
C SER A 56 11.13 -7.04 -8.01
N ALA A 57 10.04 -7.64 -7.53
CA ALA A 57 9.63 -9.00 -7.85
C ALA A 57 8.89 -9.13 -9.20
N GLY A 58 8.51 -8.02 -9.82
CA GLY A 58 7.79 -8.05 -11.11
C GLY A 58 6.35 -8.56 -11.02
N ILE A 59 5.70 -8.43 -9.85
CA ILE A 59 4.34 -8.93 -9.60
C ILE A 59 3.29 -7.83 -9.44
N GLN A 60 3.55 -6.63 -9.95
CA GLN A 60 2.63 -5.48 -9.86
C GLN A 60 1.23 -5.84 -10.39
N SER A 61 1.14 -6.63 -11.47
CA SER A 61 -0.13 -7.06 -12.06
C SER A 61 -0.92 -8.06 -11.21
N LYS A 62 -0.31 -8.63 -10.16
CA LYS A 62 -0.91 -9.61 -9.24
C LYS A 62 -1.58 -8.96 -8.02
N VAL A 63 -1.43 -7.65 -7.87
CA VAL A 63 -2.06 -6.90 -6.78
C VAL A 63 -2.85 -5.72 -7.33
N LYS A 64 -3.98 -5.41 -6.69
CA LYS A 64 -4.74 -4.18 -6.93
C LYS A 64 -4.55 -3.26 -5.72
N PRO A 65 -3.79 -2.16 -5.84
CA PRO A 65 -3.63 -1.21 -4.76
C PRO A 65 -4.96 -0.49 -4.48
N ILE A 66 -5.32 -0.39 -3.21
CA ILE A 66 -6.48 0.33 -2.69
C ILE A 66 -5.97 1.23 -1.57
N PHE A 67 -6.24 2.52 -1.69
CA PHE A 67 -5.60 3.50 -0.81
C PHE A 67 -6.46 3.82 0.41
N ASP A 68 -5.76 4.16 1.50
CA ASP A 68 -6.33 4.45 2.80
C ASP A 68 -7.36 5.58 2.75
N CYS A 69 -8.58 5.25 3.18
CA CYS A 69 -9.69 6.16 3.36
C CYS A 69 -10.60 5.60 4.50
N PRO A 70 -11.54 6.39 5.05
CA PRO A 70 -12.37 5.91 6.15
C PRO A 70 -13.10 4.57 5.88
N PRO A 71 -13.71 4.36 4.68
CA PRO A 71 -14.30 3.05 4.35
C PRO A 71 -13.31 1.88 4.33
N VAL A 72 -12.08 2.09 3.86
CA VAL A 72 -11.02 1.06 3.86
C VAL A 72 -10.60 0.72 5.28
N ARG A 73 -10.42 1.73 6.15
CA ARG A 73 -10.09 1.51 7.56
C ARG A 73 -11.17 0.72 8.28
N GLU A 74 -12.44 1.07 8.04
CA GLU A 74 -13.57 0.35 8.61
C GLU A 74 -13.61 -1.11 8.13
N TYR A 75 -13.39 -1.34 6.83
CA TYR A 75 -13.32 -2.69 6.28
C TYR A 75 -12.21 -3.52 6.94
N VAL A 76 -10.98 -3.02 6.93
CA VAL A 76 -9.81 -3.71 7.51
C VAL A 76 -10.01 -3.95 9.00
N SER A 77 -10.51 -2.96 9.74
CA SER A 77 -10.84 -3.10 11.17
C SER A 77 -11.87 -4.19 11.42
N ARG A 78 -12.98 -4.18 10.67
CA ARG A 78 -14.09 -5.13 10.84
C ARG A 78 -13.68 -6.57 10.62
N VAL A 79 -12.85 -6.85 9.61
CA VAL A 79 -12.42 -8.22 9.28
C VAL A 79 -11.20 -8.69 10.10
N ASN A 80 -10.67 -7.85 11.00
CA ASN A 80 -9.51 -8.16 11.84
C ASN A 80 -9.75 -7.85 13.34
N ASP A 81 -10.97 -8.10 13.83
CA ASP A 81 -11.33 -7.95 15.25
C ASP A 81 -11.00 -6.56 15.83
N GLY A 82 -11.25 -5.51 15.04
CA GLY A 82 -11.00 -4.12 15.41
C GLY A 82 -9.61 -3.60 15.04
N ARG A 83 -8.66 -4.46 14.66
CA ARG A 83 -7.30 -4.02 14.30
C ARG A 83 -7.25 -3.44 12.89
N CYS A 84 -6.65 -2.26 12.76
CA CYS A 84 -6.46 -1.59 11.47
C CYS A 84 -5.02 -1.09 11.34
N THR A 85 -4.21 -1.83 10.58
CA THR A 85 -2.83 -1.45 10.25
C THR A 85 -2.63 -1.50 8.73
N PHE A 86 -1.62 -0.77 8.25
CA PHE A 86 -1.24 -0.76 6.84
C PHE A 86 0.27 -0.98 6.71
N PRO A 87 0.75 -1.71 5.69
CA PRO A 87 -0.04 -2.31 4.62
C PRO A 87 -0.89 -3.49 5.09
N ALA A 88 -1.95 -3.78 4.36
CA ALA A 88 -2.78 -4.97 4.58
C ALA A 88 -3.08 -5.66 3.24
N LEU A 89 -3.02 -6.98 3.19
CA LEU A 89 -3.30 -7.77 2.00
C LEU A 89 -4.54 -8.63 2.23
N GLU A 90 -5.54 -8.52 1.37
CA GLU A 90 -6.61 -9.51 1.34
C GLU A 90 -6.16 -10.73 0.54
N ILE A 91 -5.99 -11.85 1.24
CA ILE A 91 -5.56 -13.12 0.65
C ILE A 91 -6.77 -13.94 0.17
N GLU A 92 -7.93 -13.80 0.80
CA GLU A 92 -9.22 -14.40 0.41
C GLU A 92 -10.33 -13.43 0.83
N GLU A 93 -11.52 -13.52 0.24
CA GLU A 93 -12.63 -12.62 0.58
C GLU A 93 -12.88 -12.61 2.10
N GLY A 94 -12.73 -11.43 2.73
CA GLY A 94 -12.89 -11.27 4.18
C GLY A 94 -11.72 -11.77 5.03
N ARG A 95 -10.64 -12.27 4.44
CA ARG A 95 -9.42 -12.71 5.12
C ARG A 95 -8.26 -11.79 4.78
N VAL A 96 -7.91 -10.94 5.74
CA VAL A 96 -6.88 -9.90 5.58
C VAL A 96 -5.67 -10.19 6.46
N MET A 97 -4.49 -10.03 5.89
CA MET A 97 -3.20 -10.13 6.56
C MET A 97 -2.66 -8.72 6.82
N LEU A 98 -2.18 -8.48 8.04
CA LEU A 98 -1.80 -7.14 8.53
C LEU A 98 -0.29 -6.91 8.65
N GLU A 99 0.51 -7.97 8.71
CA GLU A 99 1.94 -7.88 8.96
C GLU A 99 2.73 -7.87 7.65
N THR A 100 3.54 -6.83 7.44
CA THR A 100 4.25 -6.62 6.16
C THR A 100 5.16 -7.80 5.80
N GLN A 101 5.84 -8.39 6.79
CA GLN A 101 6.75 -9.51 6.55
C GLN A 101 6.00 -10.80 6.19
N ASP A 102 4.84 -11.03 6.81
CA ASP A 102 3.99 -12.17 6.50
C ASP A 102 3.41 -12.02 5.08
N ILE A 103 3.01 -10.80 4.70
CA ILE A 103 2.52 -10.49 3.36
C ILE A 103 3.60 -10.79 2.31
N ILE A 104 4.84 -10.36 2.53
CA ILE A 104 5.97 -10.66 1.63
C ILE A 104 6.19 -12.17 1.53
N THR A 105 6.19 -12.87 2.66
CA THR A 105 6.40 -14.33 2.71
C THR A 105 5.31 -15.07 1.93
N PHE A 106 4.05 -14.67 2.10
CA PHE A 106 2.92 -15.18 1.35
C PHE A 106 3.09 -14.98 -0.16
N LEU A 107 3.38 -13.76 -0.61
CA LEU A 107 3.55 -13.45 -2.03
C LEU A 107 4.75 -14.18 -2.65
N CYS A 108 5.84 -14.36 -1.90
CA CYS A 108 6.97 -15.16 -2.34
C CYS A 108 6.57 -16.62 -2.60
N SER A 109 5.82 -17.21 -1.67
CA SER A 109 5.32 -18.57 -1.82
C SER A 109 4.32 -18.70 -2.97
N GLU A 110 3.40 -17.74 -3.11
CA GLU A 110 2.34 -17.75 -4.14
C GLU A 110 2.91 -17.63 -5.57
N HIS A 111 4.00 -16.89 -5.73
CA HIS A 111 4.57 -16.58 -7.04
C HIS A 111 5.96 -17.19 -7.29
N ASN A 112 6.40 -18.11 -6.42
CA ASN A 112 7.70 -18.79 -6.51
C ASN A 112 8.89 -17.82 -6.66
N ILE A 113 8.88 -16.76 -5.83
CA ILE A 113 9.93 -15.74 -5.80
C ILE A 113 10.97 -16.13 -4.75
N ASP A 114 12.25 -16.09 -5.12
CA ASP A 114 13.34 -16.11 -4.14
C ASP A 114 13.62 -14.67 -3.66
N PRO A 115 13.24 -14.30 -2.42
CA PRO A 115 13.41 -12.94 -1.93
C PRO A 115 14.88 -12.51 -1.91
N LYS A 116 15.84 -13.44 -1.80
CA LYS A 116 17.28 -13.14 -1.75
C LYS A 116 17.83 -12.56 -3.05
N THR A 117 17.09 -12.72 -4.15
CA THR A 117 17.49 -12.22 -5.47
C THR A 117 17.08 -10.76 -5.70
N LEU A 118 16.26 -10.19 -4.82
CA LEU A 118 15.64 -8.88 -4.99
C LEU A 118 16.50 -7.75 -4.42
N TRP A 119 17.63 -7.46 -5.08
CA TRP A 119 18.62 -6.51 -4.56
C TRP A 119 18.04 -5.11 -4.26
N VAL A 120 17.06 -4.63 -5.05
CA VAL A 120 16.41 -3.32 -4.81
C VAL A 120 15.63 -3.34 -3.50
N SER A 121 14.92 -4.44 -3.24
CA SER A 121 14.19 -4.64 -1.98
C SER A 121 15.17 -4.66 -0.79
N HIS A 122 16.28 -5.39 -0.90
CA HIS A 122 17.32 -5.42 0.13
C HIS A 122 17.95 -4.05 0.36
N TYR A 123 18.33 -3.34 -0.71
CA TYR A 123 18.92 -2.01 -0.62
C TYR A 123 17.98 -1.02 0.07
N PHE A 124 16.68 -1.06 -0.23
CA PHE A 124 15.69 -0.23 0.43
C PHE A 124 15.53 -0.60 1.91
N GLU A 125 15.36 -1.89 2.23
CA GLU A 125 15.09 -2.35 3.58
C GLU A 125 16.30 -2.16 4.52
N GLU A 126 17.47 -2.62 4.10
CA GLU A 126 18.69 -2.61 4.91
C GLU A 126 19.33 -1.22 4.95
N GLY A 127 19.11 -0.41 3.91
CA GLY A 127 19.58 0.96 3.82
C GLY A 127 18.51 1.96 4.28
N LEU A 128 17.74 2.48 3.32
CA LEU A 128 16.88 3.64 3.53
C LEU A 128 15.86 3.45 4.67
N LEU A 129 15.16 2.31 4.71
CA LEU A 129 14.16 2.04 5.74
C LEU A 129 14.79 1.91 7.12
N ARG A 130 15.96 1.27 7.23
CA ARG A 130 16.69 1.13 8.49
C ARG A 130 17.17 2.49 9.02
N SER A 131 17.72 3.33 8.15
CA SER A 131 18.10 4.71 8.49
C SER A 131 16.90 5.55 8.89
N TYR A 132 15.78 5.45 8.16
CA TYR A 132 14.53 6.11 8.50
C TYR A 132 14.02 5.68 9.88
N SER A 133 14.06 4.37 10.17
CA SER A 133 13.61 3.81 11.45
C SER A 133 14.46 4.31 12.62
N ALA A 134 15.77 4.44 12.42
CA ALA A 134 16.67 5.02 13.42
C ALA A 134 16.36 6.50 13.69
N LEU A 135 16.16 7.30 12.63
CA LEU A 135 15.78 8.71 12.76
C LEU A 135 14.43 8.87 13.45
N PHE A 136 13.45 8.03 13.10
CA PHE A 136 12.12 8.04 13.69
C PHE A 136 12.16 7.60 15.16
N GLY A 137 12.99 6.62 15.51
CA GLY A 137 13.25 6.24 16.91
C GLY A 137 13.81 7.41 17.73
N PHE A 138 14.81 8.13 17.19
CA PHE A 138 15.32 9.34 17.82
C PHE A 138 14.25 10.44 17.98
N LEU A 139 13.37 10.62 16.99
CA LEU A 139 12.24 11.55 17.09
C LEU A 139 11.27 11.15 18.21
N ILE A 140 10.94 9.86 18.32
CA ILE A 140 10.09 9.31 19.39
C ILE A 140 10.70 9.63 20.76
N ASP A 141 11.99 9.34 20.93
CA ASP A 141 12.69 9.55 22.20
C ASP A 141 12.74 11.04 22.58
N THR A 142 12.95 11.92 21.59
CA THR A 142 13.07 13.37 21.83
C THR A 142 11.74 14.10 22.00
N LYS A 143 10.63 13.58 21.44
CA LYS A 143 9.30 14.18 21.57
C LYS A 143 8.49 13.66 22.75
N GLY A 144 9.03 12.70 23.51
CA GLY A 144 8.37 12.15 24.70
C GLY A 144 7.45 10.97 24.43
N GLY A 145 7.66 10.26 23.31
CA GLY A 145 6.92 9.07 22.92
C GLY A 145 6.28 9.16 21.54
N TYR A 146 5.68 8.04 21.11
CA TYR A 146 5.05 7.92 19.80
C TYR A 146 3.88 8.91 19.57
N PRO A 147 2.97 9.15 20.53
CA PRO A 147 1.86 10.09 20.31
C PRO A 147 2.32 11.49 19.89
N GLN A 148 3.31 12.04 20.60
CA GLN A 148 3.86 13.37 20.35
C GLN A 148 4.73 13.42 19.09
N ALA A 149 5.51 12.36 18.83
CA ALA A 149 6.27 12.25 17.59
C ALA A 149 5.36 12.18 16.37
N LYS A 150 4.23 11.48 16.48
CA LYS A 150 3.21 11.40 15.44
C LYS A 150 2.57 12.76 15.18
N GLU A 151 2.15 13.49 16.21
CA GLU A 151 1.58 14.84 16.09
C GLU A 151 2.59 15.79 15.41
N TRP A 152 3.85 15.78 15.86
CA TRP A 152 4.90 16.57 15.23
C TRP A 152 5.09 16.19 13.74
N PHE A 153 5.07 14.90 13.42
CA PHE A 153 5.17 14.43 12.04
C PHE A 153 3.93 14.83 11.21
N GLU A 154 2.74 14.86 11.79
CA GLU A 154 1.51 15.37 11.17
C GLU A 154 1.56 16.88 10.89
N GLU A 155 2.17 17.67 11.78
CA GLU A 155 2.33 19.11 11.60
C GLU A 155 3.43 19.49 10.59
N ASN A 156 4.51 18.71 10.53
CA ASN A 156 5.72 19.08 9.77
C ASN A 156 5.92 18.23 8.51
N GLY A 157 5.23 17.11 8.40
CA GLY A 157 5.31 16.19 7.27
C GLY A 157 4.34 16.59 6.17
N ASP A 158 4.86 17.12 5.07
CA ASP A 158 4.03 17.46 3.90
C ASP A 158 3.30 16.23 3.34
N VAL A 159 3.85 15.02 3.56
CA VAL A 159 3.30 13.73 3.09
C VAL A 159 1.87 13.44 3.57
N ILE A 160 1.44 14.05 4.67
CA ILE A 160 0.09 13.84 5.22
C ILE A 160 -0.95 14.73 4.53
N ASN A 161 -0.50 15.81 3.90
CA ASN A 161 -1.32 16.67 3.07
C ASN A 161 -1.44 16.14 1.62
N HIS A 162 -0.63 15.15 1.25
CA HIS A 162 -0.71 14.53 -0.08
C HIS A 162 -1.74 13.40 -0.10
N PRO A 163 -2.70 13.43 -1.05
CA PRO A 163 -3.66 12.34 -1.19
C PRO A 163 -2.94 11.03 -1.51
N CYS A 164 -3.53 9.92 -1.07
CA CYS A 164 -3.12 8.57 -1.43
C CYS A 164 -4.17 7.99 -2.39
N PRO A 165 -3.82 7.64 -3.63
CA PRO A 165 -2.51 7.79 -4.26
C PRO A 165 -2.20 9.26 -4.57
N PRO A 166 -0.93 9.63 -4.78
CA PRO A 166 -0.58 10.93 -5.33
C PRO A 166 -1.40 11.23 -6.59
N LYS A 167 -1.72 12.50 -6.84
CA LYS A 167 -2.48 12.88 -8.03
C LYS A 167 -1.81 12.30 -9.30
N GLY A 168 -2.58 11.56 -10.11
CA GLY A 168 -2.10 10.89 -11.32
C GLY A 168 -1.52 9.48 -11.11
N ALA A 169 -1.24 9.04 -9.88
CA ALA A 169 -0.70 7.69 -9.66
C ALA A 169 -1.74 6.58 -9.89
N ALA A 170 -3.04 6.88 -9.77
CA ALA A 170 -4.10 5.93 -10.17
C ALA A 170 -4.21 5.73 -11.69
N GLU A 171 -3.61 6.60 -12.52
CA GLU A 171 -3.68 6.54 -13.98
C GLU A 171 -2.60 5.62 -14.59
N ILE A 172 -1.60 5.25 -13.79
CA ILE A 172 -0.44 4.44 -14.18
C ILE A 172 -0.42 3.06 -13.50
N LEU A 173 -1.41 2.76 -12.66
CA LEU A 173 -1.60 1.50 -11.92
C LEU A 173 -2.78 0.70 -12.50
#